data_AF-A0A1C5KJ24-F1
#
_entry.id   AF-A0A1C5KJ24-F1
#
_cell.length_a   1.000
_cell.length_b   1.000
_cell.length_c   1.000
_cell.angle_alpha   90.00
_cell.angle_beta   90.00
_cell.angle_gamma   90.00
#
_symmetry.space_group_name_H-M   'P 1'
#
loop_
_entity.id
_entity.type
_entity.pdbx_description
1 polymer ?
#
loop_
_entity_poly.entity_id
_entity_poly.type
_entity_poly.pdbx_seq_one_letter_code
_entity_poly.pdbx_strand_id
1 'polypeptide(L)'
;MRAIYGEIPNSIIIKNVDDLIDQVFKLLPYKEKHIENLENHFSALLFRIVGMCSLFPDNPELLTVAAVLEAAKSEADFYLYRKAILDSCSILKKLQEQIGNQG
;
A
#
# COMPACT_ATOMS: atom_id res chain seq x y z
N MET A 1 -17.09 -2.89 -1.87
CA MET A 1 -16.25 -2.12 -2.83
C MET A 1 -16.32 -2.88 -4.14
N ARG A 2 -16.67 -2.19 -5.22
CA ARG A 2 -16.90 -2.82 -6.53
C ARG A 2 -15.57 -3.17 -7.18
N ALA A 3 -15.35 -4.46 -7.46
CA ALA A 3 -14.29 -4.95 -8.31
C ALA A 3 -14.78 -5.18 -9.74
N ILE A 4 -13.85 -5.44 -10.67
CA ILE A 4 -14.17 -5.83 -12.05
C ILE A 4 -15.01 -7.12 -12.16
N TYR A 5 -14.99 -7.96 -11.11
CA TYR A 5 -15.77 -9.21 -11.03
C TYR A 5 -17.07 -9.08 -10.20
N GLY A 6 -17.43 -7.87 -9.77
CA GLY A 6 -18.60 -7.61 -8.92
C GLY A 6 -18.23 -7.11 -7.52
N GLU A 7 -19.21 -7.10 -6.61
CA GLU A 7 -19.00 -6.65 -5.24
C GLU A 7 -18.17 -7.64 -4.44
N ILE A 8 -17.12 -7.14 -3.80
CA ILE A 8 -16.34 -7.89 -2.81
C ILE A 8 -16.78 -7.43 -1.41
N PRO A 9 -17.02 -8.35 -0.47
CA PRO A 9 -17.38 -8.00 0.90
C PRO A 9 -16.37 -7.03 1.54
N ASN A 10 -16.87 -5.94 2.12
CA ASN A 10 -16.03 -4.89 2.73
C ASN A 10 -15.10 -5.46 3.81
N SER A 11 -15.54 -6.45 4.59
CA SER A 11 -14.71 -7.10 5.61
C SER A 11 -13.46 -7.79 5.03
N ILE A 12 -13.55 -8.37 3.84
CA ILE A 12 -12.42 -9.02 3.17
C ILE A 12 -11.41 -7.98 2.70
N ILE A 13 -11.91 -6.87 2.15
CA ILE A 13 -11.06 -5.79 1.64
C ILE A 13 -10.38 -5.08 2.80
N ILE A 14 -11.11 -4.75 3.86
CA ILE A 14 -10.56 -4.12 5.08
C ILE A 14 -9.40 -4.96 5.62
N LYS A 15 -9.60 -6.28 5.77
CA LYS A 15 -8.55 -7.20 6.23
C LYS A 15 -7.36 -7.24 5.26
N ASN A 16 -7.60 -7.16 3.96
CA ASN A 16 -6.53 -7.11 2.96
C ASN A 16 -5.72 -5.81 3.07
N VAL A 17 -6.40 -4.68 3.27
CA VAL A 17 -5.77 -3.36 3.42
C VAL A 17 -5.00 -3.27 4.73
N ASP A 18 -5.48 -3.85 5.84
CA ASP A 18 -4.73 -3.97 7.10
C ASP A 18 -3.37 -4.65 6.89
N ASP A 19 -3.38 -5.82 6.27
CA ASP A 19 -2.17 -6.57 5.99
C ASP A 19 -1.24 -5.80 5.03
N LEU A 20 -1.78 -5.04 4.09
CA LEU A 20 -1.00 -4.18 3.22
C LEU A 20 -0.33 -3.03 3.99
N ILE A 21 -1.05 -2.38 4.92
CA ILE A 21 -0.51 -1.33 5.80
C ILE A 21 0.66 -1.88 6.62
N ASP A 22 0.51 -3.06 7.21
CA ASP A 22 1.55 -3.70 8.02
C ASP A 22 2.80 -4.01 7.18
N GLN A 23 2.63 -4.49 5.95
CA GLN A 23 3.75 -4.79 5.05
C GLN A 23 4.46 -3.52 4.58
N VAL A 24 3.71 -2.47 4.24
CA VAL A 24 4.28 -1.15 3.91
C VAL A 24 5.05 -0.59 5.09
N PHE A 25 4.49 -0.65 6.31
CA PHE A 25 5.14 -0.15 7.52
C PHE A 25 6.47 -0.89 7.83
N LYS A 26 6.55 -2.20 7.57
CA LYS A 26 7.77 -3.00 7.74
C LYS A 26 8.94 -2.54 6.85
N LEU A 27 8.69 -1.80 5.78
CA LEU A 27 9.75 -1.22 4.95
C LEU A 27 10.65 -0.24 5.74
N LEU A 28 10.12 0.41 6.79
CA LEU A 28 10.91 1.29 7.67
C LEU A 28 12.06 0.53 8.36
N PRO A 29 11.79 -0.45 9.24
CA PRO A 29 12.85 -1.16 9.93
C PRO A 29 13.72 -2.00 8.97
N TYR A 30 13.22 -2.37 7.79
CA TYR A 30 14.04 -3.07 6.79
C TYR A 30 15.12 -2.16 6.18
N LYS A 31 14.80 -0.88 5.92
CA LYS A 31 15.80 0.11 5.48
C LYS A 31 16.79 0.43 6.58
N GLU A 32 16.32 0.67 7.81
CA GLU A 32 17.18 0.97 8.97
C GLU A 32 18.16 -0.15 9.29
N LYS A 33 17.75 -1.41 9.10
CA LYS A 33 18.57 -2.59 9.36
C LYS A 33 19.37 -3.08 8.15
N HIS A 34 19.34 -2.35 7.03
CA HIS A 34 20.03 -2.73 5.80
C HIS A 34 19.75 -4.18 5.35
N ILE A 35 18.48 -4.61 5.40
CA ILE A 35 18.09 -5.95 4.95
C ILE A 35 18.42 -6.09 3.44
N GLU A 36 19.20 -7.11 3.08
CA GLU A 36 19.69 -7.35 1.70
C GLU A 36 18.56 -7.43 0.65
N ASN A 37 17.37 -7.87 1.05
CA ASN A 37 16.23 -8.10 0.16
C ASN A 37 15.18 -6.99 0.19
N LEU A 38 15.51 -5.77 0.66
CA LEU A 38 14.55 -4.65 0.71
C LEU A 38 13.89 -4.38 -0.65
N GLU A 39 14.66 -4.45 -1.74
CA GLU A 39 14.14 -4.24 -3.09
C GLU A 39 13.07 -5.27 -3.49
N ASN A 40 13.24 -6.52 -3.06
CA ASN A 40 12.27 -7.59 -3.29
C ASN A 40 10.98 -7.33 -2.51
N HIS A 41 11.07 -6.77 -1.29
CA HIS A 41 9.88 -6.36 -0.52
C HIS A 41 9.10 -5.24 -1.21
N PHE A 42 9.79 -4.23 -1.74
CA PHE A 42 9.14 -3.20 -2.57
C PHE A 42 8.47 -3.80 -3.80
N SER A 43 9.19 -4.64 -4.54
CA SER A 43 8.68 -5.24 -5.78
C SER A 43 7.44 -6.11 -5.54
N ALA A 44 7.42 -6.88 -4.45
CA ALA A 44 6.25 -7.67 -4.06
C ALA A 44 5.05 -6.80 -3.68
N LEU A 45 5.26 -5.72 -2.92
CA LEU A 45 4.20 -4.78 -2.55
C LEU A 45 3.62 -4.06 -3.77
N LEU A 46 4.48 -3.54 -4.64
CA LEU A 46 4.09 -2.87 -5.88
C LEU A 46 3.32 -3.82 -6.80
N PHE A 47 3.79 -5.06 -6.97
CA PHE A 47 3.09 -6.08 -7.75
C PHE A 47 1.65 -6.28 -7.24
N ARG A 48 1.49 -6.41 -5.91
CA ARG A 48 0.17 -6.55 -5.28
C ARG A 48 -0.70 -5.31 -5.50
N ILE A 49 -0.17 -4.10 -5.25
CA ILE A 49 -0.95 -2.86 -5.35
C ILE A 49 -1.37 -2.60 -6.79
N VAL A 50 -0.50 -2.82 -7.78
CA VAL A 50 -0.85 -2.69 -9.21
C VAL A 50 -1.93 -3.70 -9.60
N GLY A 51 -1.88 -4.93 -9.07
CA GLY A 51 -2.96 -5.89 -9.19
C GLY A 51 -4.28 -5.38 -8.61
N MET A 52 -4.24 -4.74 -7.43
CA MET A 52 -5.40 -4.10 -6.82
C MET A 52 -5.93 -2.94 -7.66
N CYS A 53 -5.08 -2.10 -8.25
CA CYS A 53 -5.51 -1.05 -9.18
C CYS A 53 -6.30 -1.62 -10.36
N SER A 54 -5.89 -2.79 -10.87
CA SER A 54 -6.58 -3.47 -11.97
C SER A 54 -7.93 -4.05 -11.53
N LEU A 55 -8.01 -4.56 -10.29
CA LEU A 55 -9.24 -5.12 -9.73
C LEU A 55 -10.25 -4.05 -9.31
N PHE A 56 -9.76 -2.89 -8.85
CA PHE A 56 -10.55 -1.82 -8.24
C PHE A 56 -10.26 -0.46 -8.91
N PRO A 57 -10.67 -0.28 -10.18
CA PRO A 57 -10.28 0.88 -11.00
C PRO A 57 -10.76 2.23 -10.44
N ASP A 58 -11.82 2.24 -9.64
CA ASP A 58 -12.42 3.46 -9.09
C ASP A 58 -11.73 3.98 -7.81
N ASN A 59 -10.52 3.51 -7.51
CA ASN A 59 -9.83 3.77 -6.23
C ASN A 59 -8.45 4.40 -6.45
N PRO A 60 -8.40 5.74 -6.69
CA PRO A 60 -7.16 6.45 -7.00
C PRO A 60 -6.13 6.43 -5.86
N GLU A 61 -6.55 6.14 -4.62
CA GLU A 61 -5.69 5.95 -3.46
C GLU A 61 -4.65 4.85 -3.71
N LEU A 62 -5.05 3.75 -4.36
CA LEU A 62 -4.16 2.63 -4.68
C LEU A 62 -3.06 3.04 -5.67
N LEU A 63 -3.44 3.81 -6.70
CA LEU A 63 -2.49 4.36 -7.67
C LEU A 63 -1.50 5.32 -6.98
N THR A 64 -2.01 6.15 -6.08
CA THR A 64 -1.17 7.09 -5.32
C THR A 64 -0.14 6.34 -4.47
N VAL A 65 -0.57 5.30 -3.76
CA VAL A 65 0.35 4.46 -2.95
C VAL A 65 1.38 3.76 -3.84
N ALA A 66 0.97 3.21 -4.99
CA ALA A 66 1.91 2.59 -5.93
C ALA A 66 2.99 3.58 -6.40
N ALA A 67 2.58 4.78 -6.80
CA ALA A 67 3.51 5.81 -7.27
C ALA A 67 4.48 6.27 -6.16
N VAL A 68 3.99 6.44 -4.93
CA VAL A 68 4.82 6.84 -3.79
C VAL A 68 5.82 5.74 -3.42
N LEU A 69 5.40 4.48 -3.41
CA LEU A 69 6.30 3.36 -3.11
C LEU A 69 7.34 3.13 -4.21
N GLU A 70 6.97 3.33 -5.48
CA GLU A 70 7.92 3.27 -6.60
C GLU A 70 9.02 4.32 -6.43
N ALA A 71 8.66 5.56 -6.07
CA ALA A 71 9.64 6.60 -5.80
C ALA A 71 10.51 6.28 -4.57
N ALA A 72 9.89 5.78 -3.48
CA ALA A 72 10.59 5.45 -2.24
C ALA A 72 11.61 4.30 -2.40
N LYS A 73 11.38 3.39 -3.36
CA LYS A 73 12.24 2.23 -3.63
C LYS A 73 13.71 2.63 -3.82
N SER A 74 13.96 3.72 -4.55
CA SER A 74 15.30 4.24 -4.86
C SER A 74 15.72 5.44 -4.00
N GLU A 75 14.91 5.84 -3.02
CA GLU A 75 15.20 7.03 -2.21
C GLU A 75 16.39 6.79 -1.26
N ALA A 76 17.34 7.73 -1.30
CA ALA A 76 18.54 7.71 -0.48
C ALA A 76 18.38 8.55 0.80
N ASP A 77 17.60 9.63 0.73
CA ASP A 77 17.26 10.44 1.89
C ASP A 77 16.28 9.69 2.80
N PHE A 78 16.76 9.28 3.97
CA PHE A 78 15.95 8.51 4.91
C PHE A 78 14.71 9.26 5.42
N TYR A 79 14.76 10.60 5.51
CA TYR A 79 13.61 11.40 5.91
C TYR A 79 12.51 11.35 4.84
N LEU A 80 12.87 11.55 3.55
CA LEU A 80 11.92 11.45 2.45
C LEU A 80 11.36 10.03 2.30
N TYR A 81 12.23 9.02 2.41
CA TYR A 81 11.85 7.61 2.46
C TYR A 81 10.82 7.35 3.56
N ARG A 82 11.14 7.74 4.80
CA ARG A 82 10.28 7.53 5.96
C ARG A 82 8.93 8.21 5.77
N LYS A 83 8.93 9.45 5.26
CA LYS A 83 7.72 10.19 4.96
C LYS A 83 6.87 9.45 3.92
N ALA A 84 7.47 8.97 2.84
CA ALA A 84 6.78 8.22 1.79
C ALA A 84 6.10 6.95 2.31
N ILE A 85 6.77 6.18 3.19
CA ILE A 85 6.19 4.99 3.81
C ILE A 85 5.01 5.35 4.72
N LEU A 86 5.16 6.37 5.58
CA LEU A 86 4.09 6.78 6.51
C LEU A 86 2.89 7.38 5.78
N ASP A 87 3.13 8.21 4.77
CA ASP A 87 2.07 8.77 3.92
C ASP A 87 1.30 7.65 3.22
N SER A 88 2.00 6.63 2.70
CA SER A 88 1.38 5.44 2.10
C SER A 88 0.48 4.70 3.10
N CYS A 89 0.97 4.45 4.33
CA CYS A 89 0.15 3.85 5.39
C CYS A 89 -1.08 4.72 5.72
N SER A 90 -0.93 6.04 5.78
CA SER A 90 -2.03 6.97 6.05
C SER A 90 -3.08 6.97 4.93
N ILE A 91 -2.68 6.91 3.66
CA ILE A 91 -3.60 6.81 2.52
C ILE A 91 -4.39 5.50 2.60
N LEU A 92 -3.71 4.37 2.85
CA LEU A 92 -4.36 3.07 2.99
C LEU A 92 -5.34 3.03 4.17
N LYS A 93 -5.00 3.65 5.32
CA LYS A 93 -5.92 3.79 6.45
C LYS A 93 -7.16 4.58 6.10
N LYS A 94 -7.02 5.69 5.37
CA LYS A 94 -8.18 6.46 4.89
C LYS A 94 -9.06 5.64 3.95
N LEU A 95 -8.46 4.89 3.03
CA LEU A 95 -9.19 3.97 2.15
C LEU A 95 -9.99 2.94 2.97
N GLN A 96 -9.37 2.36 3.99
CA GLN A 96 -10.04 1.43 4.89
C GLN A 96 -11.22 2.06 5.63
N GLU A 97 -11.05 3.26 6.20
CA GLU A 97 -12.09 4.01 6.89
C GLU A 97 -13.27 4.33 5.96
N GLN A 98 -12.99 4.73 4.72
CA GLN A 98 -14.02 4.98 3.70
C GLN A 98 -14.83 3.72 3.40
N ILE A 99 -14.19 2.55 3.32
CA ILE A 99 -14.87 1.26 3.10
C ILE A 99 -15.70 0.85 4.32
N GLY A 100 -15.19 1.08 5.54
CA GLY A 100 -15.88 0.77 6.79
C GLY A 100 -17.11 1.64 7.04
N ASN A 101 -17.06 2.92 6.66
CA ASN A 101 -18.17 3.86 6.82
C ASN A 101 -19.30 3.68 5.78
N GLN A 102 -19.10 2.82 4.77
CA GLN A 102 -20.11 2.45 3.78
C GLN A 102 -20.89 1.17 4.15
N GLY A 103 -20.65 0.60 5.34
CA GLY A 103 -21.26 -0.63 5.84
C GLY A 103 -22.43 -0.41 6.80
#